data_AF-F1VZU3-F1
#
_entry.id   AF-F1VZU3-F1
#
_cell.length_a   1.000
_cell.length_b   1.000
_cell.length_c   1.000
_cell.angle_alpha   90.00
_cell.angle_beta   90.00
_cell.angle_gamma   90.00
#
_symmetry.space_group_name_H-M   'P 1'
#
loop_
_entity.id
_entity.type
_entity.pdbx_description
1 polymer ?
#
loop_
_entity_poly.entity_id
_entity_poly.type
_entity_poly.pdbx_seq_one_letter_code
_entity_poly.pdbx_strand_id
1 'polypeptide(L)'
;MVYNVDMFTVVSAADIPDAELVQAVKNTLPMTGPLIVGARLPDDPAGRKKILFSSLNGGPDLPQMPQFYLPYQDVAADVKARLLSIETLNKRIAKDKLTDGAQKISVALSKANLKMAEVGFVPVRGKSSDLTMMVRLADASIVELLPIDPWGQ
;
A
#
# COMPACT_ATOMS: atom_id res chain seq x y z
N MET A 1 -2.62 -7.08 -0.97
CA MET A 1 -2.08 -5.71 -1.05
C MET A 1 -0.57 -5.81 -1.00
N VAL A 2 0.09 -5.04 -1.87
CA VAL A 2 1.55 -5.06 -1.99
C VAL A 2 2.05 -3.65 -1.75
N TYR A 3 2.91 -3.44 -0.75
CA TYR A 3 3.64 -2.18 -0.61
C TYR A 3 4.73 -2.10 -1.67
N ASN A 4 4.74 -1.05 -2.47
CA ASN A 4 5.72 -0.80 -3.50
C ASN A 4 6.15 0.67 -3.51
N VAL A 5 7.45 0.90 -3.33
CA VAL A 5 8.13 2.22 -3.37
C VAL A 5 7.66 3.22 -2.31
N ASP A 6 6.40 3.65 -2.36
CA ASP A 6 5.79 4.68 -1.53
C ASP A 6 4.29 4.50 -1.25
N MET A 7 3.65 3.48 -1.85
CA MET A 7 2.21 3.23 -1.69
C MET A 7 1.91 1.73 -1.58
N PHE A 8 0.70 1.38 -1.17
CA PHE A 8 0.19 0.04 -1.36
C PHE A 8 -0.61 -0.06 -2.65
N THR A 9 -0.54 -1.19 -3.33
CA THR A 9 -1.42 -1.51 -4.45
C THR A 9 -2.30 -2.70 -4.11
N VAL A 10 -3.61 -2.59 -4.37
CA VAL A 10 -4.53 -3.72 -4.30
C VAL A 10 -4.32 -4.58 -5.54
N VAL A 11 -3.83 -5.79 -5.33
CA VAL A 11 -3.57 -6.78 -6.39
C VAL A 11 -4.42 -8.00 -6.09
N SER A 12 -5.31 -8.34 -7.01
CA SER A 12 -6.08 -9.59 -6.97
C SER A 12 -5.33 -10.68 -7.73
N ALA A 13 -5.67 -11.94 -7.49
CA ALA A 13 -5.06 -13.08 -8.20
C ALA A 13 -5.19 -12.95 -9.72
N ALA A 14 -6.30 -12.38 -10.21
CA ALA A 14 -6.54 -12.16 -11.65
C ALA A 14 -5.67 -11.06 -12.27
N ASP A 15 -5.04 -10.20 -11.46
CA ASP A 15 -4.16 -9.14 -11.96
C ASP A 15 -2.70 -9.63 -12.13
N ILE A 16 -2.39 -10.86 -11.72
CA ILE A 16 -1.05 -11.46 -11.83
C ILE A 16 -1.03 -12.39 -13.06
N PRO A 17 -0.19 -12.11 -14.06
CA PRO A 17 -0.05 -12.99 -15.22
C PRO A 17 0.48 -14.38 -14.82
N ASP A 18 0.01 -15.43 -15.49
CA ASP A 18 0.46 -16.81 -15.24
C ASP A 18 1.99 -16.96 -15.34
N ALA A 19 2.62 -16.24 -16.28
CA ALA A 19 4.07 -16.22 -16.45
C ALA A 19 4.82 -15.70 -15.22
N GLU A 20 4.21 -14.81 -14.44
CA GLU A 20 4.78 -14.27 -13.21
C GLU A 20 4.45 -15.17 -12.01
N LEU A 21 3.28 -15.81 -11.99
CA LEU A 21 2.90 -16.78 -10.94
C LEU A 21 3.88 -17.96 -10.85
N VAL A 22 4.35 -18.46 -11.99
CA VAL A 22 5.32 -19.58 -12.02
C VAL A 22 6.68 -19.19 -11.40
N GLN A 23 7.00 -17.89 -11.36
CA GLN A 23 8.25 -17.37 -10.80
C GLN A 23 8.17 -17.11 -9.28
N ALA A 24 6.99 -17.23 -8.66
CA ALA A 24 6.85 -16.94 -7.24
C ALA A 24 7.66 -17.92 -6.38
N VAL A 25 8.27 -17.42 -5.29
CA VAL A 25 8.98 -18.28 -4.32
C VAL A 25 8.01 -19.22 -3.61
N LYS A 26 6.73 -18.83 -3.50
CA LYS A 26 5.61 -19.68 -3.11
C LYS A 26 4.47 -19.50 -4.11
N ASN A 27 4.16 -20.54 -4.87
CA ASN A 27 3.10 -20.54 -5.88
C ASN A 27 1.68 -20.72 -5.28
N THR A 28 1.50 -20.41 -3.99
CA THR A 28 0.23 -20.60 -3.29
C THR A 28 -0.44 -19.27 -3.03
N LEU A 29 -1.62 -19.07 -3.61
CA LEU A 29 -2.48 -17.94 -3.31
C LEU A 29 -2.95 -18.01 -1.84
N PRO A 30 -3.02 -16.87 -1.13
CA PRO A 30 -3.48 -16.84 0.26
C PRO A 30 -4.96 -17.25 0.34
N MET A 31 -5.23 -18.38 1.00
CA MET A 31 -6.59 -18.92 1.14
C MET A 31 -7.41 -18.25 2.26
N THR A 32 -6.73 -17.62 3.24
CA THR A 32 -7.35 -17.09 4.47
C THR A 32 -7.61 -15.58 4.45
N GLY A 33 -7.66 -14.98 3.25
CA GLY A 33 -8.00 -13.57 3.07
C GLY A 33 -6.87 -12.72 2.47
N PRO A 34 -7.03 -11.38 2.49
CA PRO A 34 -6.10 -10.46 1.84
C PRO A 34 -4.70 -10.53 2.48
N LEU A 35 -3.71 -10.93 1.68
CA LEU A 35 -2.31 -10.92 2.12
C LEU A 35 -1.74 -9.50 2.03
N ILE A 36 -0.97 -9.11 3.03
CA ILE A 36 -0.19 -7.86 3.01
C ILE A 36 1.29 -8.23 2.95
N VAL A 37 1.93 -7.80 1.88
CA VAL A 37 3.35 -8.04 1.58
C VAL A 37 4.01 -6.76 1.12
N GLY A 38 5.33 -6.74 1.12
CA GLY A 38 6.11 -5.75 0.39
C GLY A 38 6.61 -6.29 -0.94
N ALA A 39 6.99 -5.41 -1.84
CA ALA A 39 7.80 -5.74 -3.00
C ALA A 39 8.95 -4.73 -3.12
N ARG A 40 10.16 -5.22 -3.41
CA ARG A 40 11.32 -4.39 -3.69
C ARG A 40 11.77 -4.52 -5.13
N LEU A 41 12.19 -3.40 -5.68
CA LEU A 41 12.91 -3.41 -6.95
C LEU A 41 14.23 -4.18 -6.79
N PRO A 42 14.68 -4.91 -7.83
CA PRO A 42 15.99 -5.53 -7.85
C PRO A 42 17.10 -4.52 -7.58
N ASP A 43 18.17 -4.95 -6.92
CA ASP A 43 19.35 -4.10 -6.70
C ASP A 43 20.04 -3.76 -8.02
N ASP A 44 19.97 -4.63 -9.01
CA ASP A 44 20.63 -4.44 -10.29
C ASP A 44 19.87 -3.43 -11.20
N PRO A 45 20.57 -2.44 -11.80
CA PRO A 45 19.91 -1.43 -12.64
C PRO A 45 19.19 -1.99 -13.87
N ALA A 46 19.61 -3.14 -14.40
CA ALA A 46 19.01 -3.74 -15.58
C ALA A 46 17.61 -4.31 -15.27
N GLY A 47 17.47 -4.98 -14.12
CA GLY A 47 16.22 -5.48 -13.58
C GLY A 47 15.22 -4.35 -13.32
N ARG A 48 15.66 -3.24 -12.71
CA ARG A 48 14.78 -2.06 -12.50
C ARG A 48 14.26 -1.50 -13.81
N LYS A 49 15.14 -1.35 -14.82
CA LYS A 49 14.75 -0.89 -16.16
C LYS A 49 13.76 -1.84 -16.82
N LYS A 50 13.98 -3.16 -16.69
CA LYS A 50 13.06 -4.17 -17.25
C LYS A 50 11.65 -4.03 -16.68
N ILE A 51 11.52 -3.86 -15.36
CA ILE A 51 10.22 -3.67 -14.71
C ILE A 51 9.56 -2.37 -15.17
N LEU A 52 10.31 -1.27 -15.21
CA LEU A 52 9.81 0.01 -15.71
C LEU A 52 9.32 -0.07 -17.15
N PHE A 53 10.11 -0.64 -18.07
CA PHE A 53 9.71 -0.80 -19.47
C PHE A 53 8.55 -1.78 -19.62
N SER A 54 8.44 -2.82 -18.79
CA SER A 54 7.27 -3.70 -18.76
C SER A 54 6.02 -2.89 -18.47
N SER A 55 6.00 -2.12 -17.37
CA SER A 55 4.87 -1.29 -16.97
C SER A 55 4.49 -0.25 -18.04
N LEU A 56 5.48 0.44 -18.63
CA LEU A 56 5.24 1.43 -19.69
C LEU A 56 4.62 0.84 -20.96
N ASN A 57 4.91 -0.44 -21.26
CA ASN A 57 4.35 -1.15 -22.41
C ASN A 57 3.03 -1.86 -22.09
N GLY A 58 2.40 -1.56 -20.95
CA GLY A 58 1.16 -2.20 -20.51
C GLY A 58 1.34 -3.62 -19.99
N GLY A 59 2.59 -4.05 -19.76
CA GLY A 59 2.92 -5.29 -19.07
C GLY A 59 2.82 -5.16 -17.55
N PRO A 60 3.15 -6.23 -16.80
CA PRO A 60 3.09 -6.21 -15.35
C PRO A 60 4.03 -5.15 -14.75
N ASP A 61 3.57 -4.50 -13.69
CA ASP A 61 4.39 -3.66 -12.81
C ASP A 61 4.85 -4.47 -11.57
N LEU A 62 5.74 -3.91 -10.76
CA LEU A 62 6.29 -4.54 -9.55
C LEU A 62 5.22 -5.18 -8.64
N PRO A 63 4.05 -4.58 -8.38
CA PRO A 63 3.01 -5.21 -7.57
C PRO A 63 2.42 -6.48 -8.16
N GLN A 64 2.58 -6.74 -9.46
CA GLN A 64 2.05 -7.93 -10.14
C GLN A 64 3.15 -9.01 -10.34
N MET A 65 4.31 -8.82 -9.72
CA MET A 65 5.47 -9.70 -9.85
C MET A 65 5.77 -10.38 -8.49
N PRO A 66 5.11 -11.51 -8.17
CA PRO A 66 5.20 -12.17 -6.87
C PRO A 66 6.60 -12.71 -6.53
N GLN A 67 7.49 -12.87 -7.51
CA GLN A 67 8.89 -13.22 -7.31
C GLN A 67 9.67 -12.13 -6.53
N PHE A 68 9.19 -10.89 -6.51
CA PHE A 68 9.77 -9.79 -5.73
C PHE A 68 9.08 -9.57 -4.39
N TYR A 69 8.12 -10.42 -4.03
CA TYR A 69 7.40 -10.27 -2.76
C TYR A 69 8.27 -10.64 -1.58
N LEU A 70 8.13 -9.83 -0.53
CA LEU A 70 8.76 -10.00 0.76
C LEU A 70 7.68 -9.98 1.84
N PRO A 71 7.88 -10.70 2.97
CA PRO A 71 7.11 -10.46 4.18
C PRO A 71 7.00 -8.96 4.48
N TYR A 72 5.82 -8.49 4.90
CA TYR A 72 5.60 -7.07 5.19
C TYR A 72 6.64 -6.49 6.18
N GLN A 73 7.06 -7.32 7.12
CA GLN A 73 8.01 -6.97 8.18
C GLN A 73 9.37 -6.53 7.59
N ASP A 74 9.74 -7.09 6.44
CA ASP A 74 11.00 -6.78 5.77
C ASP A 74 10.97 -5.41 5.09
N VAL A 75 9.78 -4.86 4.77
CA VAL A 75 9.60 -3.52 4.19
C VAL A 75 9.07 -2.49 5.20
N ALA A 76 8.89 -2.85 6.46
CA ALA A 76 8.35 -1.96 7.49
C ALA A 76 9.16 -0.67 7.66
N ALA A 77 10.49 -0.76 7.54
CA ALA A 77 11.37 0.41 7.57
C ALA A 77 11.14 1.36 6.37
N ASP A 78 10.93 0.79 5.18
CA ASP A 78 10.64 1.56 3.96
C ASP A 78 9.29 2.27 4.07
N VAL A 79 8.28 1.57 4.59
CA VAL A 79 6.96 2.14 4.88
C VAL A 79 7.09 3.32 5.84
N LYS A 80 7.80 3.13 6.96
CA LYS A 80 7.99 4.17 7.98
C LYS A 80 8.66 5.42 7.40
N ALA A 81 9.63 5.26 6.51
CA ALA A 81 10.32 6.37 5.84
C ALA A 81 9.42 7.15 4.85
N ARG A 82 8.30 6.57 4.43
CA ARG A 82 7.36 7.15 3.46
C ARG A 82 6.02 7.58 4.07
N LEU A 83 5.84 7.44 5.39
CA LEU A 83 4.60 7.83 6.05
C LEU A 83 4.31 9.32 5.86
N LEU A 84 3.09 9.60 5.40
CA LEU A 84 2.52 10.94 5.34
C LEU A 84 1.81 11.24 6.66
N SER A 85 1.76 12.52 7.05
CA SER A 85 1.12 12.93 8.30
C SER A 85 -0.41 12.93 8.19
N ILE A 86 -1.12 12.55 9.26
CA ILE A 86 -2.59 12.67 9.29
C ILE A 86 -3.05 14.12 9.14
N GLU A 87 -2.22 15.09 9.54
CA GLU A 87 -2.48 16.52 9.29
C GLU A 87 -2.58 16.83 7.79
N THR A 88 -1.66 16.29 6.98
CA THR A 88 -1.71 16.41 5.51
C THR A 88 -3.01 15.83 4.95
N LEU A 89 -3.45 14.67 5.46
CA LEU A 89 -4.69 14.04 5.05
C LEU A 89 -5.90 14.91 5.39
N ASN A 90 -5.98 15.43 6.62
CA ASN A 90 -7.06 16.32 7.05
C ASN A 90 -7.14 17.59 6.18
N LYS A 91 -6.00 18.18 5.80
CA LYS A 91 -5.96 19.34 4.89
C LYS A 91 -6.53 19.01 3.51
N ARG A 92 -6.27 17.80 2.99
CA ARG A 92 -6.83 17.32 1.72
C ARG A 92 -8.34 17.12 1.84
N ILE A 93 -8.80 16.33 2.81
CA ILE A 93 -10.23 16.09 3.10
C ILE A 93 -11.03 17.40 3.22
N ALA A 94 -10.49 18.39 3.94
CA ALA A 94 -11.16 19.68 4.14
C ALA A 94 -11.35 20.47 2.84
N LYS A 95 -10.41 20.35 1.90
CA LYS A 95 -10.47 21.03 0.60
C LYS A 95 -11.59 20.45 -0.28
N ASP A 96 -11.76 19.13 -0.26
CA ASP A 96 -12.69 18.45 -1.18
C ASP A 96 -14.08 18.22 -0.59
N LYS A 97 -14.35 18.80 0.60
CA LYS A 97 -15.63 18.72 1.30
C LYS A 97 -16.09 17.27 1.54
N LEU A 98 -15.16 16.35 1.71
CA LEU A 98 -15.42 14.97 2.12
C LEU A 98 -15.95 14.98 3.56
N THR A 99 -17.28 15.00 3.70
CA THR A 99 -17.98 15.31 4.96
C THR A 99 -17.79 14.26 6.06
N ASP A 100 -17.27 13.07 5.76
CA ASP A 100 -17.09 11.99 6.73
C ASP A 100 -15.63 11.56 7.00
N GLY A 101 -14.65 12.11 6.28
CA GLY A 101 -13.24 11.67 6.37
C GLY A 101 -12.63 11.88 7.76
N ALA A 102 -12.85 13.06 8.35
CA ALA A 102 -12.39 13.36 9.71
C ALA A 102 -13.04 12.43 10.76
N GLN A 103 -14.30 12.07 10.57
CA GLN A 103 -15.01 11.16 11.47
C GLN A 103 -14.47 9.73 11.37
N LYS A 104 -14.19 9.24 10.15
CA LYS A 104 -13.55 7.93 9.93
C LYS A 104 -12.19 7.85 10.62
N ILE A 105 -11.36 8.90 10.52
CA ILE A 105 -10.06 8.98 11.21
C ILE A 105 -10.26 8.93 12.74
N SER A 106 -11.20 9.71 13.28
CA SER A 106 -11.48 9.75 14.72
C SER A 106 -11.96 8.40 15.27
N VAL A 107 -12.84 7.71 14.54
CA VAL A 107 -13.32 6.36 14.89
C VAL A 107 -12.17 5.35 14.90
N ALA A 108 -11.32 5.36 13.86
CA ALA A 108 -10.18 4.46 13.77
C ALA A 108 -9.19 4.65 14.92
N LEU A 109 -8.87 5.91 15.25
CA LEU A 109 -8.00 6.26 16.38
C LEU A 109 -8.59 5.81 17.73
N SER A 110 -9.88 6.04 17.93
CA SER A 110 -10.58 5.65 19.16
C SER A 110 -10.62 4.12 19.33
N LYS A 111 -10.93 3.38 18.25
CA LYS A 111 -10.94 1.92 18.22
C LYS A 111 -9.55 1.33 18.52
N ALA A 112 -8.49 1.96 18.00
CA ALA A 112 -7.11 1.54 18.20
C ALA A 112 -6.49 2.05 19.52
N ASN A 113 -7.19 2.91 20.26
CA ASN A 113 -6.66 3.65 21.41
C ASN A 113 -5.32 4.36 21.11
N LEU A 114 -5.27 5.04 19.95
CA LEU A 114 -4.10 5.78 19.46
C LEU A 114 -4.43 7.26 19.31
N LYS A 115 -3.42 8.11 19.47
CA LYS A 115 -3.47 9.54 19.19
C LYS A 115 -3.06 9.82 17.75
N MET A 116 -3.51 10.94 17.22
CA MET A 116 -3.16 11.39 15.87
C MET A 116 -1.63 11.50 15.65
N ALA A 117 -0.88 11.86 16.69
CA ALA A 117 0.58 11.97 16.64
C ALA A 117 1.32 10.61 16.67
N GLU A 118 0.61 9.49 16.86
CA GLU A 118 1.18 8.14 16.92
C GLU A 118 1.02 7.39 15.59
N VAL A 119 0.34 8.00 14.62
CA VAL A 119 0.01 7.40 13.33
C VAL A 119 0.42 8.31 12.18
N GLY A 120 0.75 7.66 11.07
CA GLY A 120 0.80 8.27 9.74
C GLY A 120 -0.11 7.51 8.79
N PHE A 121 -0.02 7.85 7.51
CA PHE A 121 -0.72 7.11 6.48
C PHE A 121 0.14 6.85 5.26
N VAL A 122 -0.25 5.82 4.51
CA VAL A 122 0.29 5.48 3.20
C VAL A 122 -0.89 5.43 2.21
N PRO A 123 -0.78 6.05 1.02
CA PRO A 123 -1.77 5.89 -0.03
C PRO A 123 -1.94 4.42 -0.42
N VAL A 124 -3.16 4.03 -0.77
CA VAL A 124 -3.46 2.72 -1.32
C VAL A 124 -4.11 2.92 -2.68
N ARG A 125 -3.47 2.43 -3.73
CA ARG A 125 -4.05 2.34 -5.05
C ARG A 125 -5.06 1.19 -5.08
N GLY A 126 -6.34 1.55 -5.17
CA GLY A 126 -7.43 0.60 -5.34
C GLY A 126 -7.76 0.37 -6.81
N LYS A 127 -8.71 -0.54 -7.08
CA LYS A 127 -9.20 -0.78 -8.46
C LYS A 127 -10.17 0.32 -8.93
N SER A 128 -11.07 0.75 -8.04
CA SER A 128 -12.13 1.73 -8.34
C SER A 128 -11.84 3.12 -7.78
N SER A 129 -11.17 3.18 -6.64
CA SER A 129 -10.83 4.41 -5.93
C SER A 129 -9.59 4.19 -5.09
N ASP A 130 -8.81 5.23 -4.90
CA ASP A 130 -7.71 5.20 -3.95
C ASP A 130 -8.22 5.27 -2.51
N LEU A 131 -7.48 4.66 -1.59
CA LEU A 131 -7.82 4.52 -0.18
C LEU A 131 -6.62 4.94 0.66
N THR A 132 -6.82 5.01 1.97
CA THR A 132 -5.79 5.42 2.92
C THR A 132 -5.48 4.27 3.87
N MET A 133 -4.23 3.81 3.92
CA MET A 133 -3.77 2.88 4.95
C MET A 133 -3.26 3.66 6.16
N MET A 134 -3.92 3.55 7.31
CA MET A 134 -3.42 4.10 8.57
C MET A 134 -2.40 3.16 9.19
N VAL A 135 -1.27 3.70 9.61
CA VAL A 135 -0.11 2.94 10.08
C VAL A 135 0.48 3.60 11.33
N ARG A 136 0.90 2.79 12.31
CA ARG A 136 1.55 3.28 13.52
C ARG A 136 2.99 3.73 13.24
N LEU A 137 3.37 4.90 13.75
CA LEU A 137 4.72 5.46 13.56
C LEU A 137 5.82 4.65 14.27
N ALA A 138 5.49 3.99 15.39
CA ALA A 138 6.46 3.27 16.20
C ALA A 138 7.12 2.12 15.41
N ASP A 139 6.31 1.26 14.79
CA ASP A 139 6.71 -0.04 14.25
C ASP A 139 6.20 -0.32 12.82
N ALA A 140 5.55 0.66 12.19
CA ALA A 140 4.84 0.48 10.92
C ALA A 140 3.76 -0.60 10.95
N SER A 141 3.18 -0.94 12.11
CA SER A 141 2.02 -1.82 12.15
C SER A 141 0.81 -1.15 11.50
N ILE A 142 0.09 -1.93 10.71
CA ILE A 142 -1.15 -1.49 10.07
C ILE A 142 -2.24 -1.37 11.13
N VAL A 143 -2.87 -0.20 11.16
CA VAL A 143 -3.96 0.12 12.07
C VAL A 143 -5.30 -0.19 11.40
N GLU A 144 -5.59 0.47 10.27
CA GLU A 144 -6.86 0.32 9.57
C GLU A 144 -6.77 0.81 8.11
N LEU A 145 -7.51 0.17 7.21
CA LEU A 145 -7.72 0.65 5.85
C LEU A 145 -8.97 1.54 5.84
N LEU A 146 -8.78 2.82 5.50
CA LEU A 146 -9.85 3.81 5.50
C LEU A 146 -10.33 4.10 4.07
N PRO A 147 -11.65 4.10 3.83
CA PRO A 147 -12.25 4.52 2.57
C PRO A 147 -12.26 6.06 2.48
N ILE A 148 -11.05 6.60 2.34
CA ILE A 148 -10.72 8.01 2.20
C ILE A 148 -9.70 8.13 1.08
N ASP A 149 -9.99 8.97 0.09
CA ASP A 149 -9.05 9.30 -0.97
C ASP A 149 -7.82 10.00 -0.35
N PRO A 150 -6.60 9.43 -0.51
CA PRO A 150 -5.40 9.99 0.09
C PRO A 150 -4.95 11.31 -0.59
N TRP A 151 -5.41 11.61 -1.80
CA TRP A 151 -5.02 12.76 -2.61
C TRP A 151 -5.94 13.95 -2.43
N GLY A 152 -7.19 13.69 -2.04
CA GLY A 152 -8.22 14.72 -1.99
C GLY A 152 -8.61 15.17 -3.40
N GLN A 153 -9.27 14.27 -4.13
CA GLN A 153 -9.88 14.56 -5.43
C GLN A 153 -11.39 14.38 -5.38
#